data_AF-A0A370WX21-F1
#
_entry.id   AF-A0A370WX21-F1
#
_cell.length_a   1.000
_cell.length_b   1.000
_cell.length_c   1.000
_cell.angle_alpha   90.00
_cell.angle_beta   90.00
_cell.angle_gamma   90.00
#
_symmetry.space_group_name_H-M   'P 1'
#
loop_
_entity.id
_entity.type
_entity.pdbx_description
1 polymer ?
#
loop_
_entity_poly.entity_id
_entity_poly.type
_entity_poly.pdbx_seq_one_letter_code
_entity_poly.pdbx_strand_id
1 'polypeptide(L)'
;MCSTTPELTLSAPYRQAQRLLAIWLERDRIQARRQAFALRTAVAALNATERHSLSRWLAWLCVAGASQGESILGRIRQLDDMLGKSTFDALSRLPVSVPFLVVRQHWKSA
;
A
#
# COMPACT_ATOMS: atom_id res chain seq x y z
N MET A 1 5.81 -25.63 25.79
CA MET A 1 6.92 -24.72 25.44
C MET A 1 6.31 -23.43 24.90
N CYS A 2 6.49 -22.30 25.58
CA CYS A 2 5.96 -21.02 25.14
C CYS A 2 6.80 -20.48 23.98
N SER A 3 6.28 -20.53 22.76
CA SER A 3 6.86 -19.83 21.62
C SER A 3 6.58 -18.35 21.78
N THR A 4 7.55 -17.59 22.29
CA THR A 4 7.47 -16.13 22.28
C THR A 4 7.58 -15.69 20.84
N THR A 5 6.46 -15.33 20.21
CA THR A 5 6.47 -14.72 18.88
C THR A 5 7.34 -13.47 18.98
N PRO A 6 8.44 -13.37 18.21
CA PRO A 6 9.28 -12.19 18.27
C PRO A 6 8.44 -10.96 17.95
N GLU A 7 8.53 -9.96 18.81
CA GLU A 7 7.80 -8.71 18.63
C GLU A 7 8.22 -8.11 17.29
N LEU A 8 7.22 -7.76 16.46
CA LEU A 8 7.44 -7.30 15.10
C LEU A 8 8.07 -5.89 15.16
N THR A 9 9.39 -5.82 15.23
CA THR A 9 10.13 -4.56 15.29
C THR A 9 10.15 -3.90 13.92
N LEU A 10 9.11 -3.08 13.65
CA LEU A 10 9.08 -2.23 12.47
C LEU A 10 10.20 -1.20 12.54
N SER A 11 11.01 -1.10 11.50
CA SER A 11 12.06 -0.10 11.42
C SER A 11 11.48 1.32 11.42
N ALA A 12 12.27 2.28 11.90
CA ALA A 12 11.91 3.70 11.83
C ALA A 12 11.54 4.17 10.40
N PRO A 13 12.33 3.87 9.35
CA PRO A 13 11.99 4.29 7.99
C PRO A 13 10.69 3.66 7.47
N TYR A 14 10.44 2.38 7.79
CA TYR A 14 9.17 1.73 7.43
C TYR A 14 7.97 2.43 8.07
N ARG A 15 8.03 2.70 9.39
CA ARG A 15 6.94 3.40 10.09
C ARG A 15 6.69 4.80 9.53
N GLN A 16 7.75 5.52 9.16
CA GLN A 16 7.62 6.84 8.54
C GLN A 16 6.94 6.75 7.17
N ALA A 17 7.39 5.84 6.30
CA ALA A 17 6.79 5.64 4.98
C ALA A 17 5.32 5.24 5.08
N GLN A 18 4.99 4.32 5.99
CA GLN A 18 3.61 3.87 6.23
C GLN A 18 2.70 5.03 6.69
N ARG A 19 3.17 5.86 7.63
CA ARG A 19 2.40 7.03 8.11
C ARG A 19 2.18 8.07 7.02
N LEU A 20 3.23 8.39 6.25
CA LEU A 20 3.11 9.33 5.13
C LEU A 20 2.14 8.82 4.07
N LEU A 21 2.14 7.51 3.77
CA LEU A 21 1.20 6.89 2.84
C LEU A 21 -0.23 6.97 3.35
N ALA A 22 -0.48 6.64 4.62
CA ALA A 22 -1.81 6.71 5.21
C ALA A 22 -2.38 8.13 5.13
N ILE A 23 -1.60 9.13 5.56
CA ILE A 23 -1.99 10.54 5.49
C ILE A 23 -2.25 10.96 4.04
N TRP A 24 -1.44 10.50 3.10
CA TRP A 24 -1.58 10.83 1.69
C TRP A 24 -2.85 10.22 1.05
N LEU A 25 -3.23 9.01 1.48
CA LEU A 25 -4.46 8.34 1.03
C LEU A 25 -5.71 9.05 1.54
N GLU A 26 -5.70 9.53 2.78
CA GLU A 26 -6.84 10.24 3.40
C GLU A 26 -7.04 11.67 2.85
N ARG A 27 -6.00 12.31 2.32
CA ARG A 27 -6.04 13.70 1.87
C ARG A 27 -6.65 13.88 0.48
N ASP A 28 -7.29 15.05 0.29
CA ASP A 28 -7.69 15.57 -1.01
C ASP A 28 -6.51 15.78 -1.97
N ARG A 29 -6.78 15.62 -3.28
CA ARG A 29 -5.76 15.59 -4.36
C ARG A 29 -4.80 16.78 -4.37
N ILE A 30 -5.25 17.98 -3.99
CA ILE A 30 -4.42 19.20 -3.99
C ILE A 30 -3.36 19.15 -2.87
N GLN A 31 -3.75 18.73 -1.66
CA GLN A 31 -2.82 18.61 -0.53
C GLN A 31 -1.89 17.41 -0.70
N ALA A 32 -2.39 16.33 -1.30
CA ALA A 32 -1.64 15.12 -1.60
C ALA A 32 -0.45 15.36 -2.56
N ARG A 33 -0.58 16.31 -3.51
CA ARG A 33 0.52 16.67 -4.45
C ARG A 33 1.76 17.18 -3.73
N ARG A 34 1.60 18.01 -2.69
CA ARG A 34 2.74 18.59 -1.95
C ARG A 34 3.54 17.54 -1.18
N GLN A 35 2.89 16.44 -0.80
CA GLN A 35 3.51 15.35 -0.04
C GLN A 35 4.06 14.23 -0.94
N ALA A 36 3.70 14.22 -2.23
CA ALA A 36 4.09 13.15 -3.15
C ALA A 36 5.62 12.99 -3.26
N PHE A 37 6.38 14.09 -3.23
CA PHE A 37 7.84 14.02 -3.27
C PHE A 37 8.42 13.42 -1.98
N ALA A 38 8.05 13.97 -0.81
CA ALA A 38 8.49 13.45 0.48
C ALA A 38 8.15 11.97 0.65
N LEU A 39 7.00 11.56 0.12
CA LEU A 39 6.57 10.18 0.18
C LEU A 39 7.40 9.26 -0.73
N ARG A 40 7.68 9.65 -1.97
CA ARG A 40 8.57 8.89 -2.87
C ARG A 40 9.96 8.73 -2.27
N THR A 41 10.50 9.78 -1.65
CA THR A 41 11.80 9.71 -0.95
C THR A 41 11.77 8.73 0.21
N ALA A 42 10.70 8.75 1.03
CA ALA A 42 10.54 7.81 2.14
C ALA A 42 10.42 6.36 1.66
N VAL A 43 9.72 6.11 0.56
CA VAL A 43 9.61 4.77 -0.06
C VAL A 43 10.93 4.31 -0.66
N ALA A 44 11.69 5.20 -1.30
CA ALA A 44 12.99 4.89 -1.89
C ALA A 44 14.04 4.49 -0.84
N ALA A 45 13.93 5.01 0.39
CA ALA A 45 14.81 4.67 1.50
C ALA A 45 14.59 3.26 2.08
N LEU A 46 13.50 2.59 1.71
CA LEU A 46 13.17 1.26 2.22
C LEU A 46 14.02 0.17 1.57
N ASN A 47 14.40 -0.85 2.34
CA ASN A 47 15.03 -2.05 1.78
C ASN A 47 13.98 -2.94 1.07
N ALA A 48 14.43 -4.03 0.44
CA ALA A 48 13.55 -4.91 -0.33
C ALA A 48 12.47 -5.59 0.53
N THR A 49 12.83 -6.03 1.74
CA THR A 49 11.91 -6.67 2.69
C THR A 49 10.84 -5.68 3.18
N GLU A 50 11.24 -4.46 3.50
CA GLU A 50 10.34 -3.39 3.90
C GLU A 50 9.39 -2.98 2.78
N ARG A 51 9.89 -2.87 1.54
CA ARG A 51 9.05 -2.61 0.36
C ARG A 51 8.05 -3.72 0.15
N HIS A 52 8.45 -4.98 0.28
CA HIS A 52 7.55 -6.12 0.17
C HIS A 52 6.44 -6.07 1.23
N SER A 53 6.79 -5.83 2.49
CA SER A 53 5.83 -5.67 3.60
C SER A 53 4.87 -4.50 3.35
N LEU A 54 5.38 -3.37 2.85
CA LEU A 54 4.59 -2.19 2.54
C LEU A 54 3.59 -2.47 1.39
N SER A 55 4.03 -3.12 0.32
CA SER A 55 3.15 -3.53 -0.78
C SER A 55 2.08 -4.51 -0.32
N ARG A 56 2.41 -5.44 0.59
CA ARG A 56 1.41 -6.35 1.17
C ARG A 56 0.40 -5.62 2.04
N TRP A 57 0.83 -4.64 2.83
CA TRP A 57 -0.06 -3.78 3.59
C TRP A 57 -0.99 -2.96 2.67
N LEU A 58 -0.45 -2.35 1.61
CA LEU A 58 -1.22 -1.61 0.61
C LEU A 58 -2.22 -2.50 -0.14
N ALA A 59 -1.86 -3.76 -0.40
CA ALA A 59 -2.77 -4.72 -1.02
C ALA A 59 -4.00 -4.96 -0.15
N TRP A 60 -3.82 -5.15 1.16
CA TRP A 60 -4.94 -5.25 2.10
C TRP A 60 -5.78 -3.98 2.17
N LEU A 61 -5.16 -2.79 2.10
CA LEU A 61 -5.90 -1.53 2.02
C LEU A 61 -6.74 -1.44 0.74
N CYS A 62 -6.22 -1.86 -0.41
CA CYS A 62 -6.96 -1.86 -1.67
C CYS A 62 -8.20 -2.76 -1.59
N VAL A 63 -8.10 -3.92 -0.93
CA VAL A 63 -9.25 -4.80 -0.67
C VAL A 63 -10.29 -4.10 0.20
N ALA A 64 -9.85 -3.48 1.30
CA ALA A 64 -10.76 -2.78 2.20
C ALA A 64 -11.46 -1.61 1.49
N GLY A 65 -10.71 -0.78 0.76
CA GLY A 65 -11.25 0.35 0.00
C GLY A 65 -12.15 -0.06 -1.17
N ALA A 66 -11.92 -1.22 -1.79
CA ALA A 66 -12.78 -1.70 -2.88
C ALA A 66 -14.21 -1.98 -2.43
N SER A 67 -14.43 -2.42 -1.19
CA SER A 67 -15.78 -2.53 -0.62
C SER A 67 -16.52 -1.18 -0.49
N GLN A 68 -15.76 -0.08 -0.48
CA GLN A 68 -16.25 1.29 -0.38
C GLN A 68 -16.26 2.01 -1.75
N GLY A 69 -15.94 1.30 -2.84
CA GLY A 69 -15.86 1.87 -4.20
C GLY A 69 -14.62 2.75 -4.45
N GLU A 70 -13.62 2.73 -3.56
CA GLU A 70 -12.43 3.56 -3.69
C GLU A 70 -11.37 2.92 -4.60
N SER A 71 -10.80 3.72 -5.51
CA SER A 71 -9.68 3.31 -6.37
C SER A 71 -8.32 3.64 -5.75
N ILE A 72 -8.01 3.00 -4.61
CA ILE A 72 -6.73 3.17 -3.90
C ILE A 72 -5.55 2.77 -4.79
N LEU A 73 -5.65 1.66 -5.52
CA LEU A 73 -4.58 1.19 -6.40
C LEU A 73 -4.27 2.18 -7.53
N GLY A 74 -5.30 2.78 -8.12
CA GLY A 74 -5.13 3.80 -9.16
C GLY A 74 -4.38 5.02 -8.63
N ARG A 75 -4.72 5.47 -7.42
CA ARG A 75 -3.99 6.56 -6.73
C ARG A 75 -2.53 6.18 -6.49
N ILE A 76 -2.26 4.99 -5.94
CA ILE A 76 -0.88 4.54 -5.68
C ILE A 76 -0.05 4.52 -6.97
N ARG A 77 -0.62 4.08 -8.10
CA ARG A 77 0.08 4.07 -9.38
C ARG A 77 0.42 5.48 -9.90
N GLN A 78 -0.47 6.45 -9.70
CA GLN A 78 -0.20 7.85 -10.02
C GLN A 78 0.89 8.47 -9.14
N LEU A 79 1.03 7.97 -7.90
CA LEU A 79 2.14 8.32 -7.03
C LEU A 79 3.43 7.68 -7.53
N ASP A 80 3.49 6.35 -7.65
CA ASP A 80 4.70 5.63 -8.03
C ASP A 80 4.30 4.34 -8.75
N ASP A 81 4.70 4.21 -10.02
CA ASP A 81 4.30 3.09 -10.86
C ASP A 81 4.91 1.75 -10.39
N MET A 82 6.13 1.77 -9.85
CA MET A 82 6.79 0.56 -9.32
C MET A 82 6.13 0.09 -8.03
N LEU A 83 5.75 1.03 -7.15
CA LEU A 83 4.97 0.73 -5.95
C LEU A 83 3.58 0.20 -6.31
N GLY A 84 2.94 0.79 -7.30
CA GLY A 84 1.66 0.33 -7.84
C GLY A 84 1.73 -1.10 -8.37
N LYS A 85 2.75 -1.41 -9.17
CA LYS A 85 3.00 -2.77 -9.69
C LYS A 85 3.25 -3.77 -8.55
N SER A 86 4.12 -3.43 -7.61
CA SER A 86 4.42 -4.30 -6.46
C SER A 86 3.20 -4.55 -5.57
N THR A 87 2.33 -3.54 -5.42
CA THR A 87 1.05 -3.66 -4.70
C THR A 87 0.08 -4.57 -5.45
N PHE A 88 0.00 -4.46 -6.77
CA PHE A 88 -0.80 -5.35 -7.61
C PHE A 88 -0.32 -6.81 -7.56
N ASP A 89 1.00 -7.01 -7.59
CA ASP A 89 1.59 -8.34 -7.44
C ASP A 89 1.29 -8.93 -6.05
N ALA A 90 1.33 -8.11 -5.01
CA ALA A 90 0.97 -8.51 -3.65
C ALA A 90 -0.53 -8.83 -3.51
N LEU A 91 -1.41 -8.07 -4.17
CA LEU A 91 -2.85 -8.35 -4.26
C LEU A 91 -3.11 -9.73 -4.85
N SER A 92 -2.40 -10.10 -5.92
CA SER A 92 -2.54 -11.40 -6.59
C SER A 92 -2.08 -12.59 -5.72
N ARG A 93 -1.38 -12.32 -4.61
CA ARG A 93 -0.88 -13.32 -3.65
C ARG A 93 -1.66 -13.30 -2.32
N LEU A 94 -2.74 -12.53 -2.23
CA LEU A 94 -3.60 -12.56 -1.05
C LEU A 94 -4.36 -13.90 -0.98
N PRO A 95 -4.75 -14.36 0.23
CA PRO A 95 -5.52 -15.59 0.39
C PRO A 95 -6.84 -15.53 -0.40
N VAL A 96 -7.25 -16.67 -0.96
CA VAL A 96 -8.42 -16.81 -1.86
C VAL A 96 -9.75 -16.40 -1.21
N SER A 97 -9.83 -16.38 0.13
CA SER A 97 -11.01 -15.94 0.88
C SER A 97 -11.26 -14.43 0.87
N VAL A 98 -10.39 -13.66 0.22
CA VAL A 98 -10.46 -12.20 0.13
C VAL A 98 -11.10 -11.82 -1.22
N PRO A 99 -12.07 -10.88 -1.29
CA PRO A 99 -12.77 -10.52 -2.52
C PRO A 99 -11.90 -9.70 -3.51
N PHE A 100 -10.79 -10.29 -3.95
CA PHE A 100 -9.85 -9.76 -4.94
C PHE A 100 -10.51 -9.42 -6.28
N LEU A 101 -11.60 -10.12 -6.63
CA LEU A 101 -12.35 -9.89 -7.86
C LEU A 101 -12.91 -8.46 -7.94
N VAL A 102 -13.32 -7.87 -6.81
CA VAL A 102 -13.88 -6.51 -6.77
C VAL A 102 -12.80 -5.47 -7.08
N VAL A 103 -11.60 -5.63 -6.51
CA VAL A 103 -10.44 -4.77 -6.79
C VAL A 103 -10.05 -4.85 -8.28
N ARG A 104 -10.06 -6.06 -8.86
CA ARG A 104 -9.69 -6.30 -10.27
C ARG A 104 -10.74 -5.78 -11.26
N GLN A 105 -12.03 -5.78 -10.90
CA GLN A 105 -13.09 -5.24 -11.74
C GLN A 105 -13.02 -3.72 -11.82
N HIS A 106 -12.81 -3.03 -10.69
CA HIS A 106 -12.57 -1.58 -10.68
C HIS A 106 -11.32 -1.17 -11.47
N TRP A 107 -10.34 -2.07 -11.62
CA TRP A 107 -9.17 -1.85 -12.47
C TRP A 107 -9.48 -1.88 -13.97
N LYS A 108 -10.45 -2.69 -14.43
CA LYS A 108 -10.80 -2.77 -15.87
C LYS A 108 -11.73 -1.66 -16.35
N SER A 109 -12.42 -0.99 -15.43
CA SER A 109 -13.43 0.04 -15.75
C SER A 109 -12.89 1.47 -15.71
N ALA A 110 -11.59 1.67 -15.50
CA ALA A 110 -10.91 2.96 -15.43
C ALA A 110 -9.81 3.05 -16.49
#